data_AF-F2RH52-F1
#
_entry.id   AF-F2RH52-F1
#
_cell.length_a   1.000
_cell.length_b   1.000
_cell.length_c   1.000
_cell.angle_alpha   90.00
_cell.angle_beta   90.00
_cell.angle_gamma   90.00
#
_symmetry.space_group_name_H-M   'P 1'
#
loop_
_entity.id
_entity.type
_entity.pdbx_description
1 polymer ?
#
loop_
_entity_poly.entity_id
_entity_poly.type
_entity_poly.pdbx_seq_one_letter_code
_entity_poly.pdbx_strand_id
1 'polypeptide(L)' 'MDASEVSALHDAMRRHGIPGVLTPVDPQNPAGIWRVVDDGGRDVTEATLAAAAAAGRRRPRRGFVFGG' A
#
# COMPACT_ATOMS: atom_id res chain seq x y z
N MET A 1 9.63 3.71 -0.36
CA MET A 1 8.54 3.52 -1.32
C MET A 1 8.72 4.54 -2.43
N ASP A 2 8.92 4.08 -3.65
CA ASP A 2 9.14 4.93 -4.83
C ASP A 2 7.81 5.39 -5.46
N ALA A 3 7.84 6.42 -6.30
CA ALA A 3 6.64 7.03 -6.90
C ALA A 3 5.77 6.04 -7.71
N SER A 4 6.36 5.03 -8.35
CA SER A 4 5.60 3.98 -9.05
C SER A 4 4.85 3.07 -8.07
N GLU A 5 5.45 2.80 -6.92
CA GLU A 5 4.91 1.94 -5.87
C GLU A 5 3.78 2.66 -5.09
N VAL A 6 3.86 3.99 -4.97
CA VAL A 6 2.82 4.87 -4.42
C VAL A 6 1.51 4.74 -5.17
N SER A 7 1.54 4.73 -6.50
CA SER A 7 0.33 4.64 -7.31
C SER A 7 -0.37 3.28 -7.14
N ALA A 8 0.43 2.19 -7.11
CA ALA A 8 -0.08 0.85 -6.83
C ALA A 8 -0.63 0.72 -5.40
N LEU A 9 0.05 1.31 -4.42
CA LEU A 9 -0.41 1.33 -3.03
C LEU A 9 -1.68 2.16 -2.88
N HIS A 10 -1.78 3.31 -3.54
CA HIS A 10 -2.97 4.15 -3.53
C HIS A 10 -4.19 3.42 -4.08
N ASP A 11 -4.04 2.71 -5.21
CA ASP A 11 -5.12 1.88 -5.75
C ASP A 11 -5.50 0.76 -4.78
N ALA A 12 -4.53 0.07 -4.17
CA ALA A 12 -4.78 -0.96 -3.19
C ALA A 12 -5.49 -0.41 -1.93
N MET A 13 -5.07 0.74 -1.42
CA MET A 13 -5.69 1.43 -0.29
C MET A 13 -7.14 1.77 -0.61
N ARG A 14 -7.40 2.34 -1.79
CA ARG A 14 -8.75 2.69 -2.23
C ARG A 14 -9.62 1.46 -2.45
N ARG A 15 -9.06 0.38 -2.99
CA ARG A 15 -9.76 -0.88 -3.28
C ARG A 15 -10.09 -1.67 -2.02
N HIS A 16 -9.25 -1.61 -1.00
CA HIS A 16 -9.39 -2.35 0.24
C HIS A 16 -9.89 -1.50 1.41
N GLY A 17 -10.09 -0.19 1.21
CA GLY A 17 -10.52 0.74 2.24
C GLY A 17 -9.49 0.95 3.35
N ILE A 18 -8.20 0.92 3.01
CA ILE A 18 -7.11 1.11 3.97
C ILE A 18 -6.93 2.62 4.21
N PRO A 19 -7.07 3.12 5.45
CA PRO A 19 -6.87 4.52 5.77
C PRO A 19 -5.38 4.91 5.73
N GLY A 20 -5.09 6.10 5.19
CA GLY A 20 -3.75 6.68 5.16
C GLY A 20 -3.63 7.74 4.06
N VAL A 21 -2.72 8.71 4.26
CA VAL A 21 -2.42 9.80 3.34
C VAL A 21 -1.01 9.61 2.81
N LEU A 22 -0.88 9.60 1.48
CA LEU A 22 0.41 9.51 0.81
C LEU A 22 1.06 10.89 0.77
N THR A 23 2.21 11.00 1.41
CA THR A 23 2.95 12.25 1.51
C THR A 23 4.39 12.02 1.05
N PRO A 24 4.94 12.87 0.17
CA PRO A 24 6.34 12.78 -0.20
C PRO A 24 7.22 13.10 1.02
N VAL A 25 8.32 12.37 1.19
CA VAL A 25 9.29 12.65 2.25
C VAL A 25 9.96 13.99 2.00
N ASP A 26 10.24 14.29 0.73
CA ASP A 26 10.79 15.56 0.28
C ASP A 26 9.77 16.28 -0.62
N PRO A 27 9.17 17.41 -0.17
CA PRO A 27 8.25 18.20 -0.99
C PRO A 27 8.88 18.76 -2.27
N GLN A 28 10.21 18.92 -2.31
CA GLN A 28 10.94 19.41 -3.49
C GLN A 28 11.21 18.31 -4.51
N ASN A 29 11.00 17.03 -4.14
CA ASN A 29 11.20 15.89 -5.02
C ASN A 29 9.98 14.94 -5.00
N PRO A 30 8.90 15.27 -5.73
CA PRO A 30 7.70 14.43 -5.80
C PRO A 30 7.94 13.09 -6.51
N ALA A 31 9.06 12.92 -7.23
CA ALA A 31 9.47 11.65 -7.80
C ALA A 31 10.28 10.77 -6.82
N GLY A 32 10.64 11.31 -5.65
CA GLY A 32 11.49 10.67 -4.66
C GLY A 32 10.75 9.69 -3.76
N ILE A 33 11.22 9.55 -2.52
CA ILE A 33 10.65 8.63 -1.54
C ILE A 33 9.33 9.19 -0.99
N TRP A 34 8.34 8.32 -0.89
CA TRP A 34 7.05 8.61 -0.28
C TRP A 34 6.84 7.80 0.99
N ARG A 35 5.97 8.32 1.85
CA ARG A 35 5.51 7.70 3.09
C ARG A 35 4.00 7.80 3.21
N VAL A 36 3.42 6.90 3.99
CA VAL A 36 2.01 6.95 4.38
C VAL A 36 1.93 7.50 5.80
N VAL A 37 1.15 8.55 5.99
CA VAL A 37 0.83 9.08 7.31
C VAL A 37 -0.65 8.87 7.62
N ASP A 38 -0.99 8.59 8.88
CA ASP A 38 -2.38 8.56 9.30
C ASP A 38 -2.95 9.98 9.51
N ASP A 39 -4.22 10.07 9.89
CA ASP A 39 -4.89 11.35 10.18
C ASP A 39 -4.23 12.15 11.32
N GLY A 40 -3.58 11.45 12.26
CA GLY A 40 -2.76 12.04 13.32
C GLY A 40 -1.34 12.43 12.89
N GLY A 41 -1.00 12.28 11.61
CA GLY A 41 0.32 12.60 11.06
C GLY A 41 1.41 11.58 11.42
N ARG A 42 1.03 10.39 11.90
CA ARG A 42 1.99 9.34 12.26
C ARG A 42 2.40 8.55 11.02
N ASP A 43 3.69 8.26 10.87
CA ASP A 43 4.16 7.37 9.82
C ASP A 43 3.61 5.95 10.05
N VAL A 44 2.77 5.51 9.13
CA VAL A 44 2.13 4.19 9.10
C VAL A 44 2.46 3.47 7.80
N THR A 45 3.56 3.85 7.14
CA THR A 45 3.99 3.27 5.85
C THR A 45 4.10 1.76 5.94
N GLU A 46 4.77 1.26 6.99
CA GLU A 46 4.99 -0.16 7.21
C GLU A 46 3.68 -0.92 7.47
N ALA A 47 2.81 -0.36 8.31
CA ALA A 47 1.50 -0.94 8.62
C ALA A 47 0.58 -0.98 7.40
N THR A 48 0.60 0.07 6.58
CA THR A 48 -0.20 0.18 5.35
C THR A 48 0.29 -0.79 4.29
N LEU A 49 1.62 -0.92 4.11
CA LEU A 49 2.22 -1.92 3.23
C LEU A 49 1.89 -3.34 3.69
N ALA A 50 1.98 -3.62 4.99
CA ALA A 50 1.59 -4.91 5.55
C ALA A 50 0.09 -5.21 5.32
N ALA A 51 -0.79 -4.23 5.52
CA ALA A 51 -2.22 -4.36 5.27
C ALA A 51 -2.53 -4.57 3.78
N ALA A 52 -1.87 -3.83 2.89
CA ALA A 52 -2.02 -3.98 1.44
C ALA A 52 -1.50 -5.35 0.97
N ALA A 53 -0.36 -5.81 1.47
CA ALA A 53 0.19 -7.13 1.18
C ALA A 53 -0.73 -8.26 1.71
N ALA A 54 -1.29 -8.09 2.92
CA ALA A 54 -2.26 -9.02 3.48
C ALA A 54 -3.57 -9.06 2.67
N ALA A 55 -4.05 -7.91 2.21
CA ALA A 55 -5.23 -7.79 1.36
C ALA A 55 -5.01 -8.41 -0.03
N GLY A 56 -3.81 -8.24 -0.61
CA GLY A 56 -3.39 -8.89 -1.85
C GLY A 56 -3.30 -10.42 -1.72
N ARG A 57 -2.77 -10.92 -0.59
CA ARG A 57 -2.80 -12.36 -0.24
C ARG A 57 -4.21 -12.90 -0.01
N ARG A 58 -5.18 -12.03 0.31
CA ARG A 58 -6.58 -12.39 0.51
C ARG A 58 -7.38 -12.53 -0.79
N ARG A 59 -6.74 -12.42 -1.97
CA ARG A 59 -7.29 -13.04 -3.18
C ARG A 59 -7.52 -14.53 -2.88
N PRO A 60 -8.71 -15.08 -3.16
CA PRO A 60 -8.95 -16.49 -2.93
C PRO A 60 -7.89 -17.27 -3.69
N ARG A 61 -7.27 -18.23 -3.01
CA ARG A 61 -6.54 -19.34 -3.63
C ARG A 61 -7.49 -19.99 -4.64
N ARG A 62 -7.45 -19.51 -5.88
CA ARG A 62 -8.21 -20.05 -7.00
C ARG A 62 -7.51 -21.35 -7.36
N GLY A 63 -8.04 -22.45 -6.80
CA GLY A 63 -7.84 -23.84 -7.21
C GLY A 63 -6.41 -24.28 -7.50
N PHE A 64 -5.70 -24.78 -6.48
CA PHE A 64 -4.79 -25.91 -6.74
C PHE A 64 -5.64 -27.18 -6.66
N VAL A 65 -6.16 -27.61 -7.81
CA VAL A 65 -6.60 -29.00 -7.98
C VAL A 65 -5.31 -29.79 -8.19
N PHE A 66 -4.86 -30.51 -7.17
CA PHE A 66 -3.92 -31.60 -7.37
C PHE A 66 -4.74 -32.75 -7.98
N GLY A 67 -4.67 -32.89 -9.30
CA GLY A 67 -5.14 -34.08 -10.00
C GLY A 67 -4.27 -35.27 -9.58
N GLY A 68 -4.93 -36.33 -9.11
CA GLY A 68 -4.31 -37.60 -8.71
C GLY A 68 -3.99 -38.52 -9.86
#